data_AF-A0A3B4V8Z5-F1
#
_entry.id   AF-A0A3B4V8Z5-F1
#
_cell.length_a   1.000
_cell.length_b   1.000
_cell.length_c   1.000
_cell.angle_alpha   90.00
_cell.angle_beta   90.00
_cell.angle_gamma   90.00
#
_symmetry.space_group_name_H-M   'P 1'
#
loop_
_entity.id
_entity.type
_entity.pdbx_description
1 polymer ?
#
loop_
_entity_poly.entity_id
_entity_poly.type
_entity_poly.pdbx_seq_one_letter_code
_entity_poly.pdbx_strand_id
1 'polypeptide(L)'
;FETVAKSMTDMDKFLVADYLTHSTATAEKHYCMKQRGAIVRASQLLAQLAGDSVESPDEDASHGTRGARRNAANKSACTSYVPMDIQAAFDQLLKAHPVTLDGDVPDKTARKKVSPNHQRQLYERWLKAQMKLRIEHVLYFCRRLPTENRVSSWISKQGWSRNVPKAANIIREWKPSGAVDMAMDSQHIQKLTRSQKWKGLLVTEIEGKGKGVLATRRF
;
A
#
# COMPACT_ATOMS: atom_id res chain seq x y z
N PHE A 1 -25.84 20.59 -14.38
CA PHE A 1 -26.56 20.76 -13.11
C PHE A 1 -27.31 22.10 -13.01
N GLU A 2 -26.85 23.18 -13.66
CA GLU A 2 -27.50 24.51 -13.55
C GLU A 2 -28.85 24.70 -14.24
N THR A 3 -29.24 23.82 -15.18
CA THR A 3 -30.50 24.01 -15.95
C THR A 3 -31.71 23.27 -15.38
N VAL A 4 -31.52 22.30 -14.48
CA VAL A 4 -32.63 21.49 -13.92
C VAL A 4 -33.16 22.06 -12.60
N ALA A 5 -32.31 22.73 -11.81
CA ALA A 5 -32.73 23.29 -10.51
C ALA A 5 -33.68 24.50 -10.62
N LYS A 6 -33.76 25.15 -11.79
CA LYS A 6 -34.65 26.32 -12.03
C LYS A 6 -36.12 25.94 -12.21
N SER A 7 -36.43 24.70 -12.59
CA SER A 7 -37.80 24.23 -12.80
C SER A 7 -38.36 23.43 -11.62
N MET A 8 -37.58 23.25 -10.55
CA MET A 8 -38.05 22.51 -9.37
C MET A 8 -38.94 23.40 -8.50
N THR A 9 -40.05 22.82 -8.03
CA THR A 9 -40.91 23.50 -7.07
C THR A 9 -40.15 23.67 -5.75
N ASP A 10 -40.54 24.65 -4.93
CA ASP A 10 -39.85 24.90 -3.66
C ASP A 10 -39.99 23.72 -2.68
N MET A 11 -41.05 22.92 -2.83
CA MET A 11 -41.23 21.65 -2.12
C MET A 11 -40.17 20.61 -2.53
N ASP A 12 -39.91 20.46 -3.83
CA ASP A 12 -38.91 19.50 -4.32
C ASP A 12 -37.49 19.93 -3.92
N LYS A 13 -37.21 21.24 -3.91
CA LYS A 13 -35.93 21.77 -3.42
C LYS A 13 -35.74 21.48 -1.93
N PHE A 14 -36.80 21.64 -1.13
CA PHE A 14 -36.78 21.31 0.29
C PHE A 14 -36.52 19.82 0.51
N LEU A 15 -37.23 18.93 -0.20
CA LEU A 15 -37.04 17.48 -0.10
C LEU A 15 -35.62 17.03 -0.49
N VAL A 16 -35.06 17.62 -1.56
CA VAL A 16 -33.68 17.34 -1.96
C VAL A 16 -32.69 17.86 -0.93
N ALA A 17 -32.91 19.06 -0.37
CA ALA A 17 -32.06 19.60 0.69
C ALA A 17 -32.09 18.72 1.94
N ASP A 18 -33.28 18.27 2.36
CA ASP A 18 -33.48 17.41 3.53
C ASP A 18 -32.87 16.00 3.33
N TYR A 19 -32.97 15.46 2.13
CA TYR A 19 -32.30 14.21 1.77
C TYR A 19 -30.77 14.34 1.79
N LEU A 20 -30.23 15.46 1.31
CA LEU A 20 -28.80 15.74 1.32
C LEU A 20 -28.25 16.04 2.73
N THR A 21 -29.03 16.67 3.62
CA THR A 21 -28.66 16.84 5.03
C THR A 21 -28.65 15.51 5.77
N HIS A 22 -29.60 14.61 5.51
CA HIS A 22 -29.55 13.25 6.06
C HIS A 22 -28.37 12.42 5.52
N SER A 23 -28.02 12.57 4.24
CA SER A 23 -26.86 11.93 3.62
C SER A 23 -25.54 12.44 4.20
N THR A 24 -25.42 13.76 4.42
CA THR A 24 -24.25 14.37 5.06
C THR A 24 -24.14 14.00 6.54
N ALA A 25 -25.23 13.94 7.29
CA ALA A 25 -25.21 13.43 8.67
C ALA A 25 -24.77 11.95 8.75
N THR A 26 -25.16 11.14 7.76
CA THR A 26 -24.71 9.74 7.65
C THR A 26 -23.24 9.64 7.25
N ALA A 27 -22.79 10.51 6.34
CA ALA A 27 -21.39 10.60 5.94
C ALA A 27 -20.51 11.09 7.10
N GLU A 28 -20.94 12.12 7.84
CA GLU A 28 -20.25 12.63 9.03
C GLU A 28 -20.14 11.57 10.12
N LYS A 29 -21.19 10.79 10.41
CA LYS A 29 -21.07 9.61 11.30
C LYS A 29 -20.00 8.63 10.81
N HIS A 30 -19.92 8.40 9.49
CA HIS A 30 -18.93 7.52 8.88
C HIS A 30 -17.50 8.10 8.86
N TYR A 31 -17.36 9.44 8.86
CA TYR A 31 -16.09 10.16 8.95
C TYR A 31 -15.62 10.37 10.39
N CYS A 32 -16.53 10.52 11.36
CA CYS A 32 -16.22 10.57 12.79
C CYS A 32 -15.45 9.32 13.20
N MET A 33 -15.80 8.13 12.70
CA MET A 33 -15.06 6.89 12.94
C MET A 33 -13.68 6.82 12.24
N LYS A 34 -13.33 7.76 11.35
CA LYS A 34 -11.99 7.88 10.74
C LYS A 34 -11.10 8.90 11.45
N GLN A 35 -11.65 9.74 12.32
CA GLN A 35 -10.88 10.70 13.10
C GLN A 35 -10.32 10.04 14.35
N ARG A 36 -8.99 10.04 14.51
CA ARG A 36 -8.29 9.38 15.62
C ARG A 36 -8.85 9.78 17.01
N GLY A 37 -9.24 11.05 17.18
CA GLY A 37 -9.80 11.55 18.44
C GLY A 37 -11.21 11.05 18.78
N ALA A 38 -12.01 10.65 17.79
CA ALA A 38 -13.34 10.08 18.00
C ALA A 38 -13.26 8.57 18.27
N ILE A 39 -12.30 7.87 17.68
CA ILE A 39 -12.01 6.46 17.97
C ILE A 39 -11.58 6.30 19.44
N VAL A 40 -10.68 7.16 19.92
CA VAL A 40 -10.22 7.12 21.33
C VAL A 40 -11.37 7.40 22.29
N ARG A 41 -12.19 8.42 22.03
CA ARG A 41 -13.37 8.73 22.86
C ARG A 41 -14.40 7.59 22.87
N ALA A 42 -14.69 6.98 21.72
CA ALA A 42 -15.58 5.83 21.64
C ALA A 42 -15.04 4.63 22.43
N SER A 43 -13.72 4.37 22.38
CA SER A 43 -13.10 3.29 23.15
C SER A 43 -13.16 3.53 24.67
N GLN A 44 -13.01 4.78 25.11
CA GLN A 44 -13.13 5.16 26.52
C GLN A 44 -14.57 5.00 27.02
N LEU A 45 -15.57 5.42 26.21
CA LEU A 45 -16.98 5.22 26.54
C LEU A 45 -17.36 3.74 26.60
N LEU A 46 -16.88 2.92 25.65
CA LEU A 46 -17.12 1.47 25.68
C LEU A 46 -16.47 0.80 26.90
N ALA A 47 -15.28 1.26 27.33
CA ALA A 47 -14.63 0.77 28.55
C ALA A 47 -15.38 1.19 29.82
N GLN A 48 -15.98 2.38 29.84
CA GLN A 48 -16.83 2.85 30.95
C GLN A 48 -18.14 2.06 31.02
N LEU A 49 -18.82 1.86 29.88
CA LEU A 49 -20.04 1.03 29.78
C LEU A 49 -19.81 -0.44 30.14
N ALA A 50 -18.62 -0.98 29.84
CA ALA A 50 -18.24 -2.33 30.25
C ALA A 50 -17.87 -2.42 31.75
N GLY A 51 -17.57 -1.29 32.39
CA GLY A 51 -17.24 -1.20 33.82
C GLY A 51 -18.42 -0.90 34.74
N ASP A 52 -19.50 -0.30 34.23
CA ASP A 52 -20.65 0.17 35.03
C ASP A 52 -21.80 -0.83 35.16
N SER A 53 -21.59 -2.11 34.83
CA SER A 53 -22.59 -3.14 35.12
C SER A 53 -22.37 -3.75 36.52
N VAL A 54 -22.45 -2.90 37.55
CA VAL A 54 -22.72 -3.33 38.93
C VAL A 54 -23.60 -2.27 39.62
N GLU A 55 -24.92 -2.46 39.54
CA GLU A 55 -25.79 -2.25 40.69
C GLU A 55 -26.33 -3.62 41.11
N SER A 56 -26.27 -3.85 42.41
CA SER A 56 -26.65 -5.02 43.22
C SER A 56 -27.70 -4.53 44.23
N PRO A 57 -28.45 -5.34 45.02
CA PRO A 57 -28.73 -6.79 45.03
C PRO A 57 -30.28 -7.03 44.92
N ASP A 58 -30.86 -8.22 44.75
CA ASP A 58 -31.03 -9.27 45.76
C ASP A 58 -31.91 -10.41 45.20
N GLU A 59 -31.57 -11.63 45.60
CA GLU A 59 -32.43 -12.82 45.79
C GLU A 59 -33.02 -13.56 44.56
N ASP A 60 -32.23 -14.57 44.15
CA ASP A 60 -32.54 -15.98 44.44
C ASP A 60 -32.89 -16.94 43.27
N ALA A 61 -32.35 -18.15 43.44
CA ALA A 61 -32.68 -19.43 42.82
C ALA A 61 -32.21 -19.76 41.38
N SER A 62 -31.00 -20.32 41.34
CA SER A 62 -30.71 -21.68 40.82
C SER A 62 -31.20 -22.10 39.42
N HIS A 63 -30.28 -22.33 38.48
CA HIS A 63 -29.87 -23.69 38.08
C HIS A 63 -28.83 -23.75 36.92
N GLY A 64 -27.76 -24.51 37.17
CA GLY A 64 -27.01 -25.30 36.16
C GLY A 64 -26.03 -24.54 35.26
N THR A 65 -24.84 -25.03 34.92
CA THR A 65 -24.22 -26.34 35.12
C THR A 65 -22.73 -26.20 34.72
N ARG A 66 -21.88 -27.05 35.32
CA ARG A 66 -20.64 -27.62 34.74
C ARG A 66 -19.43 -26.71 34.49
N GLY A 67 -18.42 -26.90 35.35
CA GLY A 67 -17.25 -27.67 34.91
C GLY A 67 -15.89 -26.97 34.92
N ALA A 68 -14.93 -27.64 35.58
CA ALA A 68 -13.48 -27.61 35.34
C ALA A 68 -12.63 -26.47 35.96
N ARG A 69 -12.36 -26.62 37.26
CA ARG A 69 -11.00 -26.86 37.83
C ARG A 69 -9.80 -26.66 36.87
N ARG A 70 -8.92 -25.69 37.15
CA ARG A 70 -7.52 -25.89 37.66
C ARG A 70 -6.56 -24.70 37.42
N ASN A 71 -5.83 -24.40 38.49
CA ASN A 71 -4.41 -23.99 38.57
C ASN A 71 -4.04 -22.49 38.56
N ALA A 72 -3.85 -22.00 39.79
CA ALA A 72 -2.55 -21.55 40.33
C ALA A 72 -1.67 -20.64 39.44
N ALA A 73 -1.80 -19.34 39.69
CA ALA A 73 -0.72 -18.45 40.10
C ALA A 73 0.68 -18.71 39.51
N ASN A 74 0.87 -18.38 38.24
CA ASN A 74 2.18 -17.97 37.73
C ASN A 74 2.28 -16.43 37.83
N LYS A 75 2.84 -15.95 38.94
CA LYS A 75 3.31 -14.56 39.09
C LYS A 75 4.57 -14.41 38.22
N SER A 76 4.39 -14.12 36.93
CA SER A 76 5.48 -13.65 36.07
C SER A 76 5.45 -12.13 36.08
N ALA A 77 6.57 -11.53 36.52
CA ALA A 77 6.80 -10.11 36.65
C ALA A 77 6.26 -9.31 35.44
N CYS A 78 5.28 -8.45 35.72
CA CYS A 78 4.84 -7.39 34.81
C CYS A 78 6.00 -6.39 34.68
N THR A 79 6.88 -6.64 33.72
CA THR A 79 7.71 -5.59 33.15
C THR A 79 6.72 -4.61 32.52
N SER A 80 6.69 -3.37 33.01
CA SER A 80 5.79 -2.31 32.56
C SER A 80 5.93 -2.11 31.05
N TYR A 81 5.10 -2.80 30.28
CA TYR A 81 5.14 -2.79 28.83
C TYR A 81 4.41 -1.53 28.37
N VAL A 82 5.13 -0.43 28.21
CA VAL A 82 4.59 0.77 27.56
C VAL A 82 4.18 0.33 26.15
N PRO A 83 2.90 0.46 25.75
CA PRO A 83 2.48 0.14 24.40
C PRO A 83 3.23 1.06 23.42
N MET A 84 4.34 0.57 22.86
CA MET A 84 5.14 1.32 21.90
C MET A 84 4.36 1.42 20.59
N ASP A 85 4.27 2.62 20.03
CA ASP A 85 3.69 2.84 18.71
C ASP A 85 4.42 1.99 17.65
N ILE A 86 3.65 1.41 16.72
CA ILE A 86 4.15 0.52 15.65
C ILE A 86 5.23 1.21 14.83
N GLN A 87 5.10 2.54 14.64
CA GLN A 87 6.08 3.34 13.92
C GLN A 87 7.42 3.41 14.66
N ALA A 88 7.41 3.74 15.95
CA ALA A 88 8.64 3.80 16.76
C ALA A 88 9.33 2.42 16.84
N ALA A 89 8.55 1.35 16.98
CA ALA A 89 9.07 -0.02 16.94
C ALA A 89 9.69 -0.36 15.57
N PHE A 90 9.09 0.13 14.47
CA PHE A 90 9.67 -0.09 13.14
C PHE A 90 10.98 0.68 12.94
N ASP A 91 11.05 1.93 13.38
CA ASP A 91 12.26 2.75 13.27
C ASP A 91 13.40 2.18 14.12
N GLN A 92 13.09 1.63 15.30
CA GLN A 92 14.06 0.90 16.12
C GLN A 92 14.52 -0.41 15.44
N LEU A 93 13.62 -1.13 14.77
CA LEU A 93 13.98 -2.32 14.01
C LEU A 93 14.92 -1.99 12.84
N LEU A 94 14.69 -0.87 12.14
CA LEU A 94 15.54 -0.44 11.02
C LEU A 94 16.97 -0.10 11.44
N LYS A 95 17.18 0.40 12.66
CA LYS A 95 18.53 0.65 13.20
C LYS A 95 19.33 -0.65 13.34
N ALA A 96 18.68 -1.74 13.73
CA ALA A 96 19.32 -3.05 13.89
C ALA A 96 19.37 -3.86 12.58
N HIS A 97 18.33 -3.74 11.75
CA HIS A 97 18.16 -4.49 10.51
C HIS A 97 17.71 -3.53 9.38
N PRO A 98 18.65 -2.80 8.77
CA PRO A 98 18.32 -1.89 7.69
C PRO A 98 17.75 -2.65 6.49
N VAL A 99 16.81 -2.02 5.78
CA VAL A 99 16.26 -2.56 4.54
C VAL A 99 17.27 -2.32 3.42
N THR A 100 17.95 -3.38 3.00
CA THR A 100 18.93 -3.36 1.91
C THR A 100 18.54 -4.37 0.82
N LEU A 101 19.13 -4.24 -0.38
CA LEU A 101 18.85 -5.13 -1.51
C LEU A 101 19.14 -6.59 -1.16
N ASP A 102 20.27 -6.84 -0.49
CA ASP A 102 20.75 -8.18 -0.16
C ASP A 102 20.54 -8.53 1.33
N GLY A 103 19.84 -7.66 2.07
CA GLY A 103 19.61 -7.83 3.49
C GLY A 103 18.76 -9.07 3.81
N ASP A 104 19.14 -9.76 4.88
CA ASP A 104 18.34 -10.85 5.41
C ASP A 104 17.14 -10.35 6.18
N VAL A 105 16.06 -11.12 6.10
CA VAL A 105 14.81 -10.81 6.78
C VAL A 105 15.01 -10.85 8.30
N PRO A 106 14.53 -9.85 9.07
CA PRO A 106 14.70 -9.82 10.52
C PRO A 106 14.12 -11.06 11.19
N ASP A 107 14.95 -11.74 11.96
CA ASP A 107 14.55 -12.95 12.66
C ASP A 107 13.44 -12.68 13.69
N LYS A 108 12.68 -13.72 14.06
CA LYS A 108 11.61 -13.64 15.06
C LYS A 108 12.14 -13.17 16.41
N THR A 109 13.37 -13.54 16.76
CA THR A 109 14.03 -13.10 18.01
C THR A 109 14.29 -11.59 18.01
N ALA A 110 14.83 -11.05 16.91
CA ALA A 110 15.08 -9.62 16.75
C ALA A 110 13.78 -8.80 16.81
N ARG A 111 12.71 -9.29 16.17
CA ARG A 111 11.38 -8.63 16.23
C ARG A 111 10.79 -8.61 17.64
N LYS A 112 10.89 -9.73 18.37
CA LYS A 112 10.41 -9.83 19.76
C LYS A 112 11.13 -8.88 20.71
N LYS A 113 12.44 -8.66 20.52
CA LYS A 113 13.23 -7.71 21.34
C LYS A 113 12.71 -6.29 21.21
N VAL A 114 12.20 -5.91 20.04
CA VAL A 114 11.68 -4.56 19.78
C VAL A 114 10.22 -4.43 20.22
N SER A 115 9.35 -5.34 19.77
CA SER A 115 7.95 -5.38 20.20
C SER A 115 7.37 -6.80 20.12
N PRO A 116 6.92 -7.40 21.25
CA PRO A 116 6.25 -8.68 21.28
C PRO A 116 4.84 -8.58 20.69
N ASN A 117 4.19 -7.42 20.76
CA ASN A 117 2.80 -7.25 20.32
C ASN A 117 2.70 -7.02 18.80
N HIS A 118 3.70 -6.36 18.20
CA HIS A 118 3.65 -5.95 16.78
C HIS A 118 4.53 -6.79 15.84
N GLN A 119 4.99 -7.97 16.26
CA GLN A 119 5.92 -8.85 15.51
C GLN A 119 5.51 -9.09 14.04
N ARG A 120 4.23 -9.35 13.79
CA ARG A 120 3.69 -9.63 12.45
C ARG A 120 3.72 -8.38 11.57
N GLN A 121 3.26 -7.24 12.12
CA GLN A 121 3.18 -5.97 11.39
C GLN A 121 4.58 -5.47 11.02
N LEU A 122 5.54 -5.56 11.95
CA LEU A 122 6.94 -5.20 11.69
C LEU A 122 7.56 -6.05 10.58
N TYR A 123 7.28 -7.34 10.58
CA TYR A 123 7.76 -8.26 9.54
C TYR A 123 7.15 -7.97 8.17
N GLU A 124 5.82 -7.87 8.09
CA GLU A 124 5.14 -7.57 6.84
C GLU A 124 5.58 -6.23 6.26
N ARG A 125 5.78 -5.22 7.12
CA ARG A 125 6.25 -3.89 6.72
C ARG A 125 7.68 -3.92 6.20
N TRP A 126 8.59 -4.61 6.88
CA TRP A 126 9.97 -4.77 6.42
C TRP A 126 10.03 -5.50 5.08
N LEU A 127 9.27 -6.59 4.94
CA LEU A 127 9.22 -7.40 3.71
C LEU A 127 8.67 -6.59 2.54
N LYS A 128 7.61 -5.79 2.76
CA LYS A 128 7.08 -4.85 1.75
C LYS A 128 8.10 -3.79 1.36
N ALA A 129 8.80 -3.20 2.32
CA ALA A 129 9.83 -2.19 2.05
C ALA A 129 10.97 -2.76 1.20
N GLN A 130 11.48 -3.94 1.54
CA GLN A 130 12.53 -4.60 0.76
C GLN A 130 12.04 -5.02 -0.63
N MET A 131 10.81 -5.54 -0.73
CA MET A 131 10.24 -5.92 -2.03
C MET A 131 10.16 -4.69 -2.95
N LYS A 132 9.69 -3.56 -2.43
CA LYS A 132 9.64 -2.29 -3.16
C LYS A 132 11.04 -1.86 -3.63
N LEU A 133 12.03 -1.88 -2.73
CA LEU A 133 13.42 -1.53 -3.04
C LEU A 133 13.99 -2.41 -4.17
N ARG A 134 13.74 -3.72 -4.14
CA ARG A 134 14.20 -4.66 -5.18
C ARG A 134 13.50 -4.43 -6.51
N ILE A 135 12.19 -4.18 -6.51
CA ILE A 135 11.45 -3.85 -7.73
C ILE A 135 12.00 -2.58 -8.37
N GLU A 136 12.17 -1.50 -7.59
CA GLU A 136 12.73 -0.24 -8.07
C GLU A 136 14.13 -0.41 -8.67
N HIS A 137 14.97 -1.21 -8.02
CA HIS A 137 16.31 -1.51 -8.51
C HIS A 137 16.30 -2.27 -9.85
N VAL A 138 15.42 -3.26 -10.01
CA VAL A 138 15.26 -3.98 -11.29
C VAL A 138 14.72 -3.05 -12.39
N LEU A 139 13.74 -2.20 -12.06
CA LEU A 139 13.12 -1.28 -13.01
C LEU A 139 14.10 -0.22 -13.51
N TYR A 140 14.96 0.31 -12.64
CA TYR A 140 15.96 1.32 -12.99
C TYR A 140 16.91 0.86 -14.12
N PHE A 141 17.26 -0.43 -14.15
CA PHE A 141 18.19 -0.97 -15.15
C PHE A 141 17.59 -1.05 -16.56
N CYS A 142 16.26 -1.05 -16.69
CA CYS A 142 15.57 -1.35 -17.94
C CYS A 142 15.07 -0.08 -18.65
N ARG A 143 15.90 0.53 -19.50
CA ARG A 143 15.50 1.65 -20.38
C ARG A 143 14.45 1.28 -21.44
N ARG A 144 14.32 -0.01 -21.74
CA ARG A 144 13.34 -0.59 -22.66
C ARG A 144 12.60 -1.70 -21.93
N LEU A 145 11.35 -1.95 -22.35
CA LEU A 145 10.55 -3.05 -21.81
C LEU A 145 11.35 -4.36 -21.91
N PRO A 146 11.76 -4.94 -20.76
CA PRO A 146 12.54 -6.17 -20.77
C PRO A 146 11.62 -7.37 -21.02
N THR A 147 12.18 -8.44 -21.57
CA THR A 147 11.48 -9.73 -21.64
C THR A 147 11.53 -10.44 -20.29
N GLU A 148 10.55 -11.30 -20.02
CA GLU A 148 10.45 -12.01 -18.73
C GLU A 148 11.69 -12.85 -18.45
N ASN A 149 12.17 -13.59 -19.45
CA ASN A 149 13.38 -14.41 -19.33
C ASN A 149 14.61 -13.58 -18.97
N ARG A 150 14.73 -12.35 -19.48
CA ARG A 150 15.84 -11.45 -19.17
C ARG A 150 15.78 -10.99 -17.72
N VAL A 151 14.58 -10.62 -17.25
CA VAL A 151 14.37 -10.21 -15.86
C VAL A 151 14.61 -11.38 -14.91
N SER A 152 14.06 -12.56 -15.19
CA SER A 152 14.27 -13.78 -14.40
C SER A 152 15.76 -14.14 -14.31
N SER A 153 16.46 -14.17 -15.43
CA SER A 153 17.90 -14.48 -15.47
C SER A 153 18.73 -13.46 -14.68
N TRP A 154 18.33 -12.19 -14.70
CA TRP A 154 19.01 -11.14 -13.95
C TRP A 154 18.77 -11.28 -12.45
N ILE A 155 17.53 -11.57 -12.04
CA ILE A 155 17.16 -11.78 -10.63
C ILE A 155 17.91 -12.99 -10.06
N SER A 156 17.99 -14.09 -10.81
CA SER A 156 18.74 -15.29 -10.40
C SER A 156 20.22 -14.99 -10.12
N LYS A 157 20.81 -14.02 -10.83
CA LYS A 157 22.21 -13.60 -10.60
C LYS A 157 22.41 -12.78 -9.33
N GLN A 158 21.36 -12.22 -8.75
CA GLN A 158 21.48 -11.42 -7.52
C GLN A 158 21.64 -12.28 -6.26
N GLY A 159 21.42 -13.60 -6.34
CA GLY A 159 21.58 -14.50 -5.19
C GLY A 159 20.53 -14.31 -4.08
N TRP A 160 19.41 -13.63 -4.36
CA TRP A 160 18.35 -13.41 -3.38
C TRP A 160 17.67 -14.74 -3.01
N SER A 161 17.76 -15.11 -1.74
CA SER A 161 17.21 -16.38 -1.21
C SER A 161 15.76 -16.24 -0.71
N ARG A 162 15.41 -15.07 -0.15
CA ARG A 162 14.09 -14.76 0.41
C ARG A 162 13.54 -13.50 -0.24
N ASN A 163 12.22 -13.34 -0.30
CA ASN A 163 11.56 -12.12 -0.78
C ASN A 163 11.94 -11.73 -2.23
N VAL A 164 11.97 -12.70 -3.12
CA VAL A 164 12.37 -12.52 -4.52
C VAL A 164 11.19 -11.98 -5.36
N PRO A 165 11.34 -10.88 -6.10
CA PRO A 165 10.27 -10.38 -6.96
C PRO A 165 10.03 -11.30 -8.15
N LYS A 166 8.76 -11.40 -8.58
CA LYS A 166 8.39 -12.17 -9.78
C LYS A 166 8.60 -11.34 -11.03
N ALA A 167 9.25 -11.91 -12.04
CA ALA A 167 9.54 -11.22 -13.31
C ALA A 167 8.26 -10.74 -14.02
N ALA A 168 7.21 -11.55 -14.08
CA ALA A 168 5.90 -11.15 -14.62
C ALA A 168 5.32 -9.88 -13.96
N ASN A 169 5.42 -9.78 -12.62
CA ASN A 169 4.92 -8.61 -11.89
C ASN A 169 5.75 -7.36 -12.23
N ILE A 170 7.08 -7.51 -12.32
CA ILE A 170 7.98 -6.42 -12.69
C ILE A 170 7.67 -5.90 -14.09
N ILE A 171 7.40 -6.79 -15.06
CA ILE A 171 7.05 -6.39 -16.43
C ILE A 171 5.71 -5.65 -16.48
N ARG A 172 4.72 -6.13 -15.72
CA ARG A 172 3.42 -5.46 -15.62
C ARG A 172 3.53 -4.05 -15.00
N GLU A 173 4.43 -3.89 -14.04
CA GLU A 173 4.66 -2.61 -13.34
C GLU A 173 5.70 -1.72 -14.03
N TRP A 174 6.37 -2.24 -15.08
CA TRP A 174 7.40 -1.51 -15.80
C TRP A 174 6.81 -0.29 -16.50
N LYS A 175 7.48 0.84 -16.32
CA LYS A 175 7.16 2.09 -17.00
C LYS A 175 8.41 2.60 -17.69
N PRO A 176 8.30 3.18 -18.90
CA PRO A 176 9.41 3.82 -19.55
C PRO A 176 9.96 4.93 -18.64
N SER A 177 11.28 4.92 -18.44
CA SER A 177 11.96 5.94 -17.66
C SER A 177 12.00 7.25 -18.46
N GLY A 178 11.28 8.26 -17.99
CA GLY A 178 11.27 9.62 -18.55
C GLY A 178 9.88 10.09 -18.97
N ALA A 179 9.59 11.37 -18.74
CA ALA A 179 8.40 12.00 -19.31
C ALA A 179 8.56 12.10 -20.83
N VAL A 180 7.48 11.91 -21.58
CA VAL A 180 7.47 12.12 -23.05
C VAL A 180 7.96 13.52 -23.39
N ASP A 181 7.66 14.50 -22.53
CA ASP A 181 8.07 15.89 -22.68
C ASP A 181 9.59 16.08 -22.63
N MET A 182 10.31 15.19 -21.93
CA MET A 182 11.78 15.17 -21.88
C MET A 182 12.42 14.42 -23.05
N ALA A 183 11.62 13.87 -23.98
CA ALA A 183 12.16 13.17 -25.15
C ALA A 183 13.00 14.11 -26.03
N MET A 184 12.64 15.39 -26.12
CA MET A 184 13.39 16.38 -26.91
C MET A 184 14.76 16.71 -26.30
N ASP A 185 14.92 16.54 -24.99
CA ASP A 185 16.20 16.72 -24.27
C ASP A 185 17.12 15.52 -24.40
N SER A 186 16.62 14.40 -24.91
CA SER A 186 17.43 13.21 -25.17
C SER A 186 18.48 13.52 -26.24
N GLN A 187 19.76 13.53 -25.84
CA GLN A 187 20.89 13.65 -26.76
C GLN A 187 20.82 12.63 -27.92
N HIS A 188 20.23 11.45 -27.67
CA HIS A 188 20.02 10.45 -28.70
C HIS A 188 19.00 10.91 -29.75
N ILE A 189 17.86 11.45 -29.32
CA ILE A 189 16.83 11.97 -30.23
C ILE A 189 17.38 13.19 -30.98
N GLN A 190 18.05 14.12 -30.29
CA GLN A 190 18.70 15.27 -30.94
C GLN A 190 19.71 14.84 -32.02
N LYS A 191 20.51 13.80 -31.75
CA LYS A 191 21.45 13.24 -32.73
C LYS A 191 20.73 12.60 -33.92
N LEU A 192 19.64 11.87 -33.69
CA LEU A 192 18.82 11.28 -34.77
C LEU A 192 18.20 12.37 -35.64
N THR A 193 17.63 13.42 -35.03
CA THR A 193 17.04 14.56 -35.75
C THR A 193 18.07 15.33 -36.57
N ARG A 194 19.27 15.60 -36.02
CA ARG A 194 20.34 16.28 -36.75
C ARG A 194 20.90 15.45 -37.90
N SER A 195 21.08 14.14 -37.68
CA SER A 195 21.66 13.26 -38.70
C SER A 195 20.64 12.79 -39.74
N GLN A 196 19.34 12.91 -39.47
CA GLN A 196 18.24 12.34 -40.26
C GLN A 196 18.41 10.84 -40.57
N LYS A 197 19.15 10.13 -39.71
CA LYS A 197 19.43 8.69 -39.85
C LYS A 197 18.57 7.88 -38.89
N TRP A 198 17.34 7.61 -39.32
CA TRP A 198 16.39 6.83 -38.55
C TRP A 198 16.52 5.34 -38.88
N LYS A 199 17.21 4.58 -38.02
CA LYS A 199 17.32 3.13 -38.20
C LYS A 199 15.94 2.49 -38.21
N GLY A 200 15.67 1.71 -39.26
CA GLY A 200 14.39 1.01 -39.39
C GLY A 200 13.32 1.78 -40.14
N LEU A 201 13.61 2.99 -40.63
CA LEU A 201 12.72 3.75 -41.51
C LEU A 201 13.36 3.87 -42.88
N LEU A 202 12.57 3.66 -43.92
CA LEU A 202 12.97 3.77 -45.32
C LEU A 202 12.00 4.71 -46.03
N VAL A 203 12.52 5.72 -46.73
CA VAL A 203 11.70 6.58 -47.59
C VAL A 203 11.59 5.90 -48.96
N THR A 204 10.37 5.58 -49.39
CA THR A 204 10.10 4.96 -50.70
C THR A 204 8.94 5.67 -51.38
N GLU A 205 8.79 5.49 -52.68
CA GLU A 205 7.59 5.91 -53.38
C GLU A 205 6.50 4.85 -53.19
N ILE A 206 5.31 5.28 -52.80
CA ILE A 206 4.12 4.44 -52.62
C ILE A 206 3.16 4.80 -53.75
N GLU A 207 2.78 3.79 -54.52
CA GLU A 207 1.90 3.95 -55.68
C GLU A 207 0.59 4.67 -55.28
N GLY A 208 0.25 5.73 -56.02
CA GLY A 208 -0.92 6.56 -55.75
C GLY A 208 -0.83 7.50 -54.53
N LYS A 209 0.28 7.50 -53.76
CA LYS A 209 0.46 8.34 -52.56
C LYS A 209 1.75 9.17 -52.56
N GLY A 210 2.63 8.99 -53.54
CA GLY A 210 3.91 9.69 -53.63
C GLY A 210 4.92 9.18 -52.62
N LYS A 211 5.84 10.04 -52.14
CA LYS A 211 6.87 9.65 -51.15
C LYS A 211 6.23 9.30 -49.80
N GLY A 212 6.47 8.07 -49.35
CA GLY A 212 6.07 7.57 -48.04
C GLY A 212 7.25 7.05 -47.22
N VAL A 213 6.99 6.75 -45.94
CA VAL A 213 7.96 6.15 -45.02
C VAL A 213 7.49 4.77 -44.64
N LEU A 214 8.33 3.76 -44.87
CA LEU A 214 8.09 2.37 -44.50
C LEU A 214 8.96 1.98 -43.31
N ALA A 215 8.36 1.24 -42.37
CA ALA A 215 9.09 0.64 -41.26
C ALA A 215 9.72 -0.69 -41.71
N THR A 216 11.05 -0.79 -41.67
CA THR A 216 11.80 -2.01 -42.02
C THR A 216 12.05 -2.91 -40.80
N ARG A 217 11.59 -2.51 -39.62
CA ARG A 217 11.64 -3.30 -38.37
C ARG A 217 10.51 -2.91 -37.42
N ARG A 218 10.33 -3.71 -36.36
CA ARG A 218 9.44 -3.38 -35.23
C ARG A 218 10.04 -2.28 -34.34
N PHE A 219 9.20 -1.37 -33.85
CA PHE A 219 9.56 -0.25 -32.97
C PHE A 219 8.93 -0.40 -31.59
#